data_AF-Q8XSD5-F1
#
_entry.id   AF-Q8XSD5-F1
#
_cell.length_a   1.000
_cell.length_b   1.000
_cell.length_c   1.000
_cell.angle_alpha   90.00
_cell.angle_beta   90.00
_cell.angle_gamma   90.00
#
_symmetry.space_group_name_H-M   'P 1'
#
loop_
_entity.id
_entity.type
_entity.pdbx_description
1 polymer ?
#
loop_
_entity_poly.entity_id
_entity_poly.type
_entity_poly.pdbx_seq_one_letter_code
_entity_poly.pdbx_strand_id
1 'polypeptide(L)'
;MRHIGFDGGHSVYDLGLASDVVLFFDCLRTYGEQAHPERDWSLLTDRLYRRYLRLEELDKALTLMEQAQQIFAQHPSASAVQWNESVSENSEESWLNKNQPTLADVFSKYFENFARACASAKSFFEEFEIYQPVRVVISDLPGFMRDKSKPLSEYDALEGKPFWLQ
;
A
#
# COMPACT_ATOMS: atom_id res chain seq x y z
N MET A 1 -14.51 5.53 10.67
CA MET A 1 -13.10 5.07 10.67
C MET A 1 -12.42 5.59 9.41
N ARG A 2 -11.09 5.55 9.31
CA ARG A 2 -10.36 6.14 8.17
C ARG A 2 -10.13 5.07 7.10
N HIS A 3 -10.61 5.34 5.90
CA HIS A 3 -10.26 4.53 4.73
C HIS A 3 -8.89 4.95 4.22
N ILE A 4 -8.14 3.98 3.74
CA ILE A 4 -6.78 4.15 3.24
C ILE A 4 -6.76 3.79 1.76
N GLY A 5 -5.95 4.52 1.00
CA GLY A 5 -5.79 4.30 -0.43
C GLY A 5 -4.38 4.59 -0.93
N PHE A 6 -4.11 4.19 -2.18
CA PHE A 6 -2.94 4.65 -2.92
C PHE A 6 -3.29 5.93 -3.68
N ASP A 7 -2.55 7.01 -3.40
CA ASP A 7 -2.51 8.25 -4.20
C ASP A 7 -1.47 8.10 -5.30
N GLY A 8 -1.74 8.66 -6.48
CA GLY A 8 -0.77 8.72 -7.57
C GLY A 8 -1.31 9.52 -8.76
N GLY A 9 -0.56 10.52 -9.23
CA GLY A 9 -1.02 11.38 -10.30
C GLY A 9 -2.23 12.22 -9.90
N HIS A 10 -3.37 11.95 -10.53
CA HIS A 10 -4.64 12.63 -10.29
C HIS A 10 -5.71 11.75 -9.61
N SER A 11 -5.34 10.53 -9.19
CA SER A 11 -6.28 9.51 -8.73
C SER A 11 -5.91 8.98 -7.34
N VAL A 12 -6.94 8.64 -6.57
CA VAL A 12 -6.83 7.88 -5.32
C VAL A 12 -7.58 6.57 -5.50
N TYR A 13 -6.97 5.46 -5.10
CA TYR A 13 -7.51 4.12 -5.22
C TYR A 13 -7.69 3.50 -3.83
N ASP A 14 -8.95 3.30 -3.42
CA ASP A 14 -9.28 2.76 -2.10
C ASP A 14 -8.80 1.31 -1.89
N LEU A 15 -8.30 1.05 -0.69
CA LEU A 15 -7.80 -0.26 -0.26
C LEU A 15 -8.60 -0.86 0.91
N GLY A 16 -9.24 -0.01 1.72
CA GLY A 16 -10.09 -0.40 2.83
C GLY A 16 -9.67 0.20 4.16
N LEU A 17 -9.85 -0.55 5.25
CA LEU A 17 -9.53 -0.09 6.60
C LEU A 17 -8.02 0.00 6.82
N ALA A 18 -7.60 0.89 7.73
CA ALA A 18 -6.19 0.98 8.11
C ALA A 18 -5.61 -0.34 8.62
N SER A 19 -6.41 -1.18 9.29
CA SER A 19 -6.01 -2.53 9.73
C SER A 19 -5.71 -3.46 8.56
N ASP A 20 -6.49 -3.38 7.48
CA ASP A 20 -6.31 -4.22 6.29
C ASP A 20 -5.01 -3.82 5.57
N VAL A 21 -4.75 -2.52 5.47
CA VAL A 21 -3.51 -2.01 4.87
C VAL A 21 -2.30 -2.32 5.74
N VAL A 22 -2.40 -2.21 7.07
CA VAL A 22 -1.31 -2.65 7.97
C VAL A 22 -1.01 -4.13 7.76
N LEU A 23 -2.04 -4.98 7.71
CA LEU A 23 -1.85 -6.42 7.48
C LEU A 23 -1.15 -6.71 6.16
N PHE A 24 -1.49 -6.00 5.08
CA PHE A 24 -0.79 -6.12 3.79
C PHE A 24 0.70 -5.84 3.92
N PHE A 25 1.08 -4.74 4.58
CA PHE A 25 2.49 -4.39 4.78
C PHE A 25 3.21 -5.32 5.75
N ASP A 26 2.52 -5.87 6.75
CA ASP A 26 3.09 -6.90 7.63
C ASP A 26 3.37 -8.20 6.88
N CYS A 27 2.50 -8.58 5.94
CA CYS A 27 2.75 -9.69 5.02
C CYS A 27 3.96 -9.39 4.11
N LEU A 28 4.10 -8.17 3.60
CA LEU A 28 5.27 -7.78 2.79
C LEU A 28 6.58 -7.88 3.58
N ARG A 29 6.59 -7.46 4.85
CA ARG A 29 7.76 -7.61 5.72
C ARG A 29 8.08 -9.07 6.01
N THR A 30 7.06 -9.87 6.33
CA THR A 30 7.24 -11.27 6.73
C THR A 30 7.67 -12.15 5.55
N TYR A 31 6.92 -12.07 4.44
CA TYR A 31 7.13 -12.96 3.29
C TYR A 31 8.05 -12.37 2.23
N GLY A 32 8.23 -11.06 2.18
CA GLY A 32 9.19 -10.39 1.31
C GLY A 32 10.50 -10.14 2.03
N GLU A 33 10.54 -9.09 2.85
CA GLU A 33 11.77 -8.56 3.45
C GLU A 33 12.55 -9.59 4.30
N GLN A 34 11.86 -10.34 5.17
CA GLN A 34 12.51 -11.31 6.05
C GLN A 34 12.87 -12.62 5.33
N ALA A 35 12.01 -13.10 4.43
CA ALA A 35 12.21 -14.37 3.73
C ALA A 35 13.14 -14.25 2.50
N HIS A 36 13.23 -13.06 1.91
CA HIS A 36 14.00 -12.76 0.70
C HIS A 36 14.87 -11.49 0.87
N PRO A 37 15.81 -11.46 1.84
CA PRO A 37 16.58 -10.25 2.18
C PRO A 37 17.55 -9.80 1.09
N GLU A 38 17.74 -10.58 0.01
CA GLU A 38 18.61 -10.22 -1.11
C GLU A 38 18.07 -9.09 -1.99
N ARG A 39 16.81 -8.70 -1.81
CA ARG A 39 16.14 -7.65 -2.60
C ARG A 39 15.94 -6.40 -1.75
N ASP A 40 15.88 -5.25 -2.43
CA ASP A 40 15.63 -3.97 -1.78
C ASP A 40 14.13 -3.76 -1.49
N TRP A 41 13.61 -4.52 -0.53
CA TRP A 41 12.21 -4.43 -0.10
C TRP A 41 11.87 -3.08 0.53
N SER A 42 12.86 -2.26 0.90
CA SER A 42 12.66 -0.95 1.53
C SER A 42 11.83 0.00 0.67
N LEU A 43 11.80 -0.18 -0.65
CA LEU A 43 10.90 0.56 -1.54
C LEU A 43 9.42 0.32 -1.19
N LEU A 44 9.05 -0.89 -0.77
CA LEU A 44 7.68 -1.21 -0.36
C LEU A 44 7.50 -1.07 1.16
N THR A 45 8.43 -1.59 1.96
CA THR A 45 8.28 -1.72 3.43
C THR A 45 8.60 -0.45 4.23
N ASP A 46 9.35 0.49 3.63
CA ASP A 46 9.63 1.82 4.20
C ASP A 46 9.07 2.93 3.31
N ARG A 47 9.50 3.04 2.05
CA ARG A 47 9.15 4.18 1.19
C ARG A 47 7.66 4.23 0.90
N LEU A 48 7.08 3.20 0.28
CA LEU A 48 5.64 3.17 0.01
C LEU A 48 4.83 3.16 1.31
N TYR A 49 5.26 2.37 2.29
CA TYR A 49 4.58 2.25 3.58
C TYR A 49 4.46 3.58 4.33
N ARG A 50 5.54 4.36 4.41
CA ARG A 50 5.61 5.55 5.28
C ARG A 50 5.74 6.86 4.55
N ARG A 51 6.43 6.86 3.41
CA ARG A 51 6.83 8.06 2.69
C ARG A 51 6.05 8.14 1.38
N TYR A 52 6.79 8.16 0.29
CA TYR A 52 6.33 8.15 -1.08
C TYR A 52 7.43 7.53 -1.95
N LEU A 53 7.03 7.04 -3.11
CA LEU A 53 7.95 6.62 -4.17
C LEU A 53 8.36 7.82 -5.01
N ARG A 54 9.64 7.93 -5.34
CA ARG A 54 10.15 8.89 -6.33
C ARG A 54 9.87 8.37 -7.74
N LEU A 55 9.91 9.28 -8.71
CA LEU A 55 9.62 8.96 -10.11
C LEU A 55 10.55 7.86 -10.62
N GLU A 56 11.85 7.96 -10.35
CA GLU A 56 12.89 7.00 -10.73
C GLU A 56 12.82 5.65 -10.00
N GLU A 57 12.01 5.58 -8.93
CA GLU A 57 11.81 4.35 -8.13
C GLU A 57 10.59 3.55 -8.60
N LEU A 58 9.70 4.13 -9.42
CA LEU A 58 8.42 3.51 -9.78
C LEU A 58 8.56 2.18 -10.49
N ASP A 59 9.47 2.06 -11.47
CA ASP A 59 9.66 0.81 -12.21
C ASP A 59 10.18 -0.31 -11.30
N LYS A 60 11.13 0.00 -10.43
CA LYS A 60 11.68 -0.96 -9.47
C LYS A 60 10.61 -1.39 -8.46
N ALA A 61 9.81 -0.45 -7.98
CA ALA A 61 8.73 -0.72 -7.04
C ALA A 61 7.61 -1.58 -7.67
N LEU A 62 7.28 -1.35 -8.96
CA LEU A 62 6.37 -2.21 -9.74
C LEU A 62 6.88 -3.64 -9.82
N THR A 63 8.14 -3.83 -10.22
CA THR A 63 8.74 -5.17 -10.27
C THR A 63 8.77 -5.86 -8.90
N LEU A 64 9.08 -5.13 -7.83
CA LEU A 64 9.02 -5.68 -6.46
C LEU A 64 7.60 -6.06 -6.05
N MET A 65 6.60 -5.26 -6.45
CA MET A 65 5.20 -5.53 -6.15
C MET A 65 4.68 -6.78 -6.89
N GLU A 66 5.06 -6.96 -8.16
CA GLU A 66 4.78 -8.19 -8.92
C GLU A 66 5.43 -9.42 -8.27
N GLN A 67 6.66 -9.28 -7.80
CA GLN A 67 7.34 -10.34 -7.07
C GLN A 67 6.64 -10.66 -5.74
N ALA A 68 6.21 -9.64 -5.00
CA ALA A 68 5.40 -9.85 -3.79
C ALA A 68 4.11 -10.60 -4.10
N GLN A 69 3.42 -10.27 -5.19
CA GLN A 69 2.23 -10.98 -5.64
C GLN A 69 2.53 -12.45 -5.93
N GLN A 70 3.63 -12.75 -6.62
CA GLN A 70 4.07 -14.12 -6.92
C GLN A 70 4.41 -14.92 -5.64
N ILE A 71 5.04 -14.29 -4.66
CA ILE A 71 5.32 -14.89 -3.36
C ILE A 71 4.00 -15.16 -2.62
N PHE A 72 3.10 -14.18 -2.56
CA PHE A 72 1.82 -14.30 -1.87
C PHE A 72 0.91 -15.38 -2.48
N ALA A 73 1.05 -15.66 -3.78
CA ALA A 73 0.34 -16.75 -4.44
C ALA A 73 0.77 -18.15 -3.95
N GLN A 74 1.92 -18.27 -3.29
CA GLN A 74 2.42 -19.52 -2.72
C GLN A 74 1.96 -19.72 -1.27
N HIS A 75 1.33 -18.71 -0.66
CA HIS A 75 0.90 -18.74 0.73
C HIS A 75 -0.63 -18.87 0.84
N PRO A 76 -1.13 -20.02 1.34
CA PRO A 76 -2.56 -20.18 1.61
C PRO A 76 -3.05 -19.16 2.63
N SER A 77 -4.12 -18.44 2.32
CA SER A 77 -4.63 -17.37 3.20
C SER A 77 -5.01 -17.88 4.60
N ALA A 78 -5.56 -19.11 4.67
CA ALA A 78 -6.10 -19.71 5.88
C ALA A 78 -5.03 -19.99 6.95
N SER A 79 -3.76 -20.17 6.56
CA SER A 79 -2.66 -20.48 7.48
C SER A 79 -1.58 -19.39 7.53
N ALA A 80 -1.53 -18.52 6.51
CA ALA A 80 -0.52 -17.48 6.42
C ALA A 80 -0.78 -16.30 7.38
N VAL A 81 -2.05 -16.05 7.73
CA VAL A 81 -2.43 -14.93 8.61
C VAL A 81 -3.32 -15.43 9.73
N GLN A 82 -3.09 -14.91 10.94
CA GLN A 82 -4.05 -15.06 12.03
C GLN A 82 -5.23 -14.12 11.80
N TRP A 83 -6.27 -14.64 11.17
CA TRP A 83 -7.54 -13.93 11.02
C TRP A 83 -8.17 -13.76 12.41
N ASN A 84 -8.25 -12.53 12.91
CA ASN A 84 -8.91 -12.29 14.19
C ASN A 84 -10.41 -12.60 14.06
N GLU A 85 -10.88 -13.67 14.67
CA GLU A 85 -12.29 -14.06 14.68
C GLU A 85 -13.13 -13.20 15.64
N SER A 86 -12.48 -12.44 16.53
CA SER A 86 -13.17 -11.69 17.59
C SER A 86 -13.39 -10.21 17.22
N VAL A 87 -14.18 -9.95 16.19
CA VAL A 87 -14.71 -8.60 15.98
C VAL A 87 -16.22 -8.62 16.17
N SER A 88 -16.63 -8.07 17.31
CA SER A 88 -18.01 -7.86 17.73
C SER A 88 -18.82 -7.10 16.67
N GLU A 89 -20.14 -7.33 16.64
CA GLU A 89 -21.17 -6.78 15.72
C GLU A 89 -21.19 -5.25 15.49
N ASN A 90 -20.27 -4.47 16.08
CA ASN A 90 -20.13 -3.01 15.93
C ASN A 90 -18.81 -2.54 15.27
N SER A 91 -17.95 -3.45 14.80
CA SER A 91 -16.83 -3.10 13.93
C SER A 91 -17.23 -3.28 12.47
N GLU A 92 -16.96 -2.30 11.62
CA GLU A 92 -17.02 -2.52 10.17
C GLU A 92 -16.15 -3.73 9.81
N GLU A 93 -16.75 -4.71 9.14
CA GLU A 93 -16.05 -5.93 8.71
C GLU A 93 -14.87 -5.54 7.79
N SER A 94 -13.73 -6.24 7.95
CA SER A 94 -12.57 -6.10 7.07
C SER A 94 -13.01 -6.14 5.59
N TRP A 95 -12.41 -5.29 4.76
CA TRP A 95 -12.67 -5.31 3.31
C TRP A 95 -11.98 -6.49 2.61
N LEU A 96 -11.16 -7.25 3.34
CA LEU A 96 -10.47 -8.42 2.87
C LEU A 96 -11.39 -9.65 2.92
N ASN A 97 -11.45 -10.38 1.82
CA ASN A 97 -12.13 -11.66 1.80
C ASN A 97 -11.17 -12.78 2.21
N LYS A 98 -11.19 -13.15 3.49
CA LYS A 98 -10.35 -14.23 4.06
C LYS A 98 -10.60 -15.62 3.47
N ASN A 99 -11.72 -15.82 2.75
CA ASN A 99 -12.07 -17.11 2.15
C ASN A 99 -11.38 -17.35 0.79
N GLN A 100 -10.60 -16.39 0.31
CA GLN A 100 -9.81 -16.55 -0.91
C GLN A 100 -8.67 -17.57 -0.70
N PRO A 101 -8.21 -18.30 -1.73
CA PRO A 101 -7.30 -19.41 -1.52
C PRO A 101 -5.89 -18.97 -1.11
N THR A 102 -5.36 -17.87 -1.67
CA THR A 102 -4.00 -17.39 -1.40
C THR A 102 -4.00 -15.94 -0.91
N LEU A 103 -2.88 -15.50 -0.31
CA LEU A 103 -2.71 -14.08 0.01
C LEU A 103 -2.74 -13.19 -1.24
N ALA A 104 -2.33 -13.70 -2.40
CA ALA A 104 -2.38 -12.92 -3.64
C ALA A 104 -3.84 -12.62 -4.03
N ASP A 105 -4.75 -13.56 -3.80
CA ASP A 105 -6.17 -13.39 -4.09
C ASP A 105 -6.84 -12.45 -3.08
N VAL A 106 -6.50 -12.57 -1.79
CA VAL A 106 -6.96 -11.67 -0.73
C VAL A 106 -6.58 -10.21 -1.05
N PHE A 107 -5.33 -9.97 -1.44
CA PHE A 107 -4.79 -8.65 -1.71
C PHE A 107 -4.81 -8.26 -3.19
N SER A 108 -5.59 -8.96 -4.03
CA SER A 108 -5.65 -8.73 -5.49
C SER A 108 -5.85 -7.25 -5.86
N LYS A 109 -6.78 -6.57 -5.18
CA LYS A 109 -7.04 -5.13 -5.36
C LYS A 109 -5.84 -4.24 -5.02
N TYR A 110 -4.99 -4.65 -4.07
CA TYR A 110 -3.82 -3.87 -3.66
C TYR A 110 -2.79 -3.86 -4.78
N PHE A 111 -2.51 -5.03 -5.37
CA PHE A 111 -1.61 -5.15 -6.50
C PHE A 111 -2.13 -4.38 -7.73
N GLU A 112 -3.40 -4.52 -8.06
CA GLU A 112 -4.04 -3.79 -9.16
C GLU A 112 -3.98 -2.27 -8.94
N ASN A 113 -4.44 -1.80 -7.78
CA ASN A 113 -4.52 -0.38 -7.48
C ASN A 113 -3.13 0.28 -7.37
N PHE A 114 -2.13 -0.45 -6.88
CA PHE A 114 -0.75 0.04 -6.89
C PHE A 114 -0.25 0.26 -8.32
N ALA A 115 -0.49 -0.70 -9.22
CA ALA A 115 -0.11 -0.57 -10.63
C ALA A 115 -0.80 0.62 -11.30
N ARG A 116 -2.10 0.82 -11.01
CA ARG A 116 -2.89 1.95 -11.52
C ARG A 116 -2.38 3.29 -10.97
N ALA A 117 -2.05 3.37 -9.68
CA ALA A 117 -1.46 4.57 -9.08
C ALA A 117 -0.12 4.94 -9.72
N CYS A 118 0.75 3.95 -9.96
CA CYS A 118 2.02 4.17 -10.67
C CYS A 118 1.80 4.65 -12.11
N ALA A 119 0.87 4.02 -12.85
CA ALA A 119 0.55 4.42 -14.21
C ALA A 119 -0.01 5.86 -14.27
N SER A 120 -0.91 6.21 -13.34
CA SER A 120 -1.46 7.56 -13.20
C SER A 120 -0.37 8.59 -12.89
N ALA A 121 0.56 8.28 -11.98
CA ALA A 121 1.67 9.18 -11.64
C ALA A 121 2.61 9.42 -12.84
N LYS A 122 2.93 8.36 -13.61
CA LYS A 122 3.75 8.47 -14.82
C LYS A 122 3.06 9.30 -15.90
N SER A 123 1.80 8.98 -16.23
CA SER A 123 1.03 9.71 -17.24
C SER A 123 0.85 11.19 -16.86
N PHE A 124 0.64 11.49 -15.58
CA PHE A 124 0.55 12.87 -15.12
C PHE A 124 1.88 13.62 -15.30
N PHE A 125 3.02 12.97 -14.99
CA PHE A 125 4.33 13.57 -15.21
C PHE A 125 4.63 13.79 -16.70
N GLU A 126 4.29 12.82 -17.56
CA GLU A 126 4.48 12.94 -19.01
C GLU A 126 3.69 14.11 -19.62
N GLU A 127 2.47 14.36 -19.14
CA GLU A 127 1.60 15.41 -19.66
C GLU A 127 1.96 16.81 -19.09
N PHE A 128 2.31 16.88 -17.81
CA PHE A 128 2.43 18.17 -17.10
C PHE A 128 3.84 18.53 -16.64
N GLU A 129 4.82 17.63 -16.81
CA GLU A 129 6.20 17.75 -16.29
C GLU A 129 6.27 18.00 -14.77
N ILE A 130 5.19 17.71 -14.04
CA ILE A 130 5.07 17.88 -12.59
C ILE A 130 4.84 16.50 -11.98
N TYR A 131 5.75 16.08 -11.11
CA TYR A 131 5.62 14.78 -10.47
C TYR A 131 4.64 14.83 -9.29
N GLN A 132 3.54 14.08 -9.39
CA GLN A 132 2.61 13.79 -8.30
C GLN A 132 2.88 12.36 -7.80
N PRO A 133 3.44 12.19 -6.59
CA PRO A 133 4.06 10.94 -6.19
C PRO A 133 3.06 9.84 -5.83
N VAL A 134 3.56 8.59 -5.84
CA VAL A 134 2.81 7.45 -5.34
C VAL A 134 3.02 7.30 -3.83
N ARG A 135 1.95 7.27 -3.05
CA ARG A 135 2.01 7.13 -1.57
C ARG A 135 0.72 6.57 -1.00
N VAL A 136 0.79 6.09 0.24
CA VAL A 136 -0.39 5.68 1.01
C VAL A 136 -0.96 6.91 1.74
N VAL A 137 -2.27 7.14 1.58
CA VAL A 137 -3.00 8.29 2.15
C VAL A 137 -4.28 7.85 2.81
N ILE A 138 -4.82 8.70 3.69
CA ILE A 138 -6.25 8.62 4.01
C ILE A 138 -7.05 8.99 2.76
N SER A 139 -8.00 8.15 2.37
CA SER A 139 -8.75 8.31 1.12
C SER A 139 -10.09 9.05 1.29
N ASP A 140 -10.56 9.26 2.52
CA ASP A 140 -11.66 10.20 2.74
C ASP A 140 -11.25 11.64 2.38
N LEU A 141 -12.20 12.44 1.89
CA LEU A 141 -11.88 13.77 1.33
C LEU A 141 -11.14 14.68 2.33
N PRO A 142 -11.53 14.78 3.63
CA PRO A 142 -10.81 15.61 4.59
C PRO A 142 -9.38 15.13 4.86
N GLY A 143 -9.18 13.83 5.04
CA GLY A 143 -7.87 13.22 5.28
C GLY A 143 -6.97 13.31 4.05
N PHE A 144 -7.53 13.09 2.87
CA PHE A 144 -6.81 13.23 1.60
C PHE A 144 -6.32 14.65 1.38
N MET A 145 -7.17 15.68 1.59
CA MET A 145 -6.74 17.07 1.44
C MET A 145 -5.58 17.42 2.38
N ARG A 146 -5.64 16.93 3.62
CA ARG A 146 -4.57 17.13 4.61
C ARG A 146 -3.27 16.48 4.13
N ASP A 147 -3.29 15.20 3.78
CA ASP A 147 -2.10 14.47 3.34
C ASP A 147 -1.55 15.05 2.01
N LYS A 148 -2.44 15.49 1.11
CA LYS A 148 -2.06 16.14 -0.15
C LYS A 148 -1.38 17.48 0.04
N SER A 149 -1.79 18.26 1.03
CA SER A 149 -1.19 19.57 1.34
C SER A 149 0.20 19.49 1.98
N LYS A 150 0.63 18.31 2.42
CA LYS A 150 1.94 18.12 3.05
C LYS A 150 3.06 18.19 2.02
N PRO A 151 4.12 18.98 2.26
CA PRO A 151 5.30 19.01 1.41
C PRO A 151 6.05 17.68 1.50
N LEU A 152 6.70 17.27 0.41
CA LEU A 152 7.46 16.01 0.36
C LEU A 152 8.60 15.96 1.39
N SER A 153 9.17 17.12 1.75
CA SER A 153 10.18 17.22 2.80
C SER A 153 9.68 16.74 4.18
N GLU A 154 8.38 16.88 4.47
CA GLU A 154 7.80 16.30 5.70
C GLU A 154 7.78 14.77 5.66
N TYR A 155 7.55 14.18 4.48
CA TYR A 155 7.62 12.73 4.30
C TYR A 155 9.07 12.23 4.36
N ASP A 156 10.01 12.95 3.76
CA ASP A 156 11.43 12.61 3.82
C ASP A 156 11.95 12.61 5.27
N ALA A 157 11.53 13.60 6.07
CA ALA A 157 11.87 13.73 7.48
C ALA A 157 11.09 12.79 8.42
N LEU A 158 10.15 12.00 7.90
CA LEU A 158 9.27 11.19 8.72
C LEU A 158 9.99 10.00 9.35
N GLU A 159 9.98 9.93 10.68
CA GLU A 159 10.44 8.81 11.49
C GLU A 159 9.24 8.15 12.22
N GLY A 160 9.24 6.82 12.36
CA GLY A 160 8.24 6.11 13.16
C GLY A 160 6.92 5.81 12.44
N LYS A 161 5.78 6.36 12.91
CA LYS A 161 4.45 6.01 12.35
C LYS A 161 4.15 6.80 11.08
N PRO A 162 3.60 6.16 10.02
CA PRO A 162 3.25 6.86 8.79
C PRO A 162 2.05 7.82 9.01
N PHE A 163 1.95 8.89 8.22
CA PHE A 163 0.89 9.89 8.39
C PHE A 163 -0.53 9.31 8.26
N TRP A 164 -0.73 8.29 7.42
CA TRP A 164 -2.03 7.64 7.26
C TRP A 164 -2.45 6.79 8.49
N LEU A 165 -1.54 6.57 9.44
CA LEU A 165 -1.81 5.95 10.76
C LEU A 165 -1.84 6.96 11.93
N GLN A 166 -1.72 8.26 11.66
CA GLN A 166 -1.75 9.33 12.67
C GLN A 166 -3.11 10.03 12.71
#